data_AF-V8NRE7-F1
#
_entry.id   AF-V8NRE7-F1
#
_cell.length_a   1.000
_cell.length_b   1.000
_cell.length_c   1.000
_cell.angle_alpha   90.00
_cell.angle_beta   90.00
_cell.angle_gamma   90.00
#
_symmetry.space_group_name_H-M   'P 1'
#
loop_
_entity.id
_entity.type
_entity.pdbx_description
1 polymer ?
#
loop_
_entity_poly.entity_id
_entity_poly.type
_entity_poly.pdbx_seq_one_letter_code
_entity_poly.pdbx_strand_id
1 'polypeptide(L)'
;MVSCGKGRVEREAVREREPKRREKRISVRRNFFERGLNPILRGRRSFEVFLIMSINPMTYEAQFFGFTPQTFMLRIYFAFQDHLSHIMLVVEKVILNKLQNICPSLTPTLIRRSTEKFFAFMKERFDKQFTKMEKSLLSTVLSIPKNICLPEDKLQEEFCYTAKQFQELENEISQLERELKAEMCAEQALQTELEEQKIVQGHLEGILQWFDGLDNISRNEGTGNLKESFAALTKTAAKLHNIVQEVEDKMNRLRK
;
A
#
# COMPACT_ATOMS: atom_id res chain seq x y z
N MET A 1 -33.00 -11.33 -2.68
CA MET A 1 -32.08 -12.49 -2.72
C MET A 1 -31.29 -12.41 -4.02
N VAL A 2 -29.99 -12.09 -3.98
CA VAL A 2 -28.90 -12.49 -4.91
C VAL A 2 -27.64 -11.70 -4.51
N SER A 3 -26.48 -12.34 -4.65
CA SER A 3 -25.11 -11.81 -4.53
C SER A 3 -24.44 -11.83 -3.15
N CYS A 4 -24.28 -13.03 -2.60
CA CYS A 4 -23.13 -13.38 -1.77
C CYS A 4 -22.39 -14.52 -2.49
N GLY A 5 -21.17 -14.27 -3.00
CA GLY A 5 -20.44 -15.34 -3.69
C GLY A 5 -19.26 -14.98 -4.59
N LYS A 6 -18.82 -13.71 -4.68
CA LYS A 6 -17.65 -13.35 -5.54
C LYS A 6 -16.32 -13.16 -4.81
N GLY A 7 -16.31 -13.01 -3.48
CA GLY A 7 -15.10 -12.67 -2.72
C GLY A 7 -14.21 -13.84 -2.25
N ARG A 8 -14.65 -15.10 -2.41
CA ARG A 8 -13.93 -16.27 -1.88
C ARG A 8 -13.00 -16.95 -2.90
N VAL A 9 -13.32 -16.86 -4.19
CA VAL A 9 -12.58 -17.54 -5.27
C VAL A 9 -11.27 -16.80 -5.63
N GLU A 10 -11.20 -15.48 -5.40
CA GLU A 10 -9.98 -14.70 -5.70
C GLU A 10 -8.86 -14.87 -4.67
N ARG A 11 -9.16 -15.20 -3.40
CA ARG A 11 -8.11 -15.38 -2.37
C ARG A 11 -7.42 -16.74 -2.44
N GLU A 12 -8.09 -17.77 -2.96
CA GLU A 12 -7.46 -19.08 -3.25
C GLU A 12 -6.63 -19.06 -4.53
N ALA A 13 -7.05 -18.30 -5.55
CA ALA A 13 -6.31 -18.16 -6.80
C ALA A 13 -4.96 -17.42 -6.65
N VAL A 14 -4.80 -16.57 -5.62
CA VAL A 14 -3.53 -15.87 -5.34
C VAL A 14 -2.56 -16.76 -4.54
N ARG A 15 -3.06 -17.64 -3.64
CA ARG A 15 -2.20 -18.58 -2.88
C ARG A 15 -1.61 -19.71 -3.72
N GLU A 16 -2.27 -20.14 -4.80
CA GLU A 16 -1.72 -21.17 -5.70
C GLU A 16 -0.76 -20.64 -6.79
N ARG A 17 -0.75 -19.32 -7.06
CA ARG A 17 0.08 -18.73 -8.12
C ARG A 17 1.52 -18.43 -7.71
N GLU A 18 1.81 -18.30 -6.42
CA GLU A 18 3.17 -18.07 -5.92
C GLU A 18 4.10 -19.30 -5.99
N PRO A 19 3.69 -20.54 -5.63
CA PRO A 19 4.59 -21.70 -5.72
C PRO A 19 4.94 -22.03 -7.19
N LYS A 20 3.98 -21.92 -8.12
CA LYS A 20 4.21 -22.16 -9.56
C LYS A 20 5.11 -21.10 -10.20
N ARG A 21 5.14 -19.86 -9.69
CA ARG A 21 6.09 -18.81 -10.12
C ARG A 21 7.49 -19.02 -9.56
N ARG A 22 7.63 -19.57 -8.35
CA ARG A 22 8.93 -19.96 -7.77
C ARG A 22 9.55 -21.14 -8.52
N GLU A 23 8.78 -22.18 -8.83
CA GLU A 23 9.25 -23.32 -9.64
C GLU A 23 9.67 -22.92 -11.06
N LYS A 24 8.90 -22.03 -11.72
CA LYS A 24 9.30 -21.50 -13.03
C LYS A 24 10.58 -20.66 -12.96
N ARG A 25 10.81 -19.86 -11.90
CA ARG A 25 12.08 -19.12 -11.73
C ARG A 25 13.27 -20.04 -11.43
N ILE A 26 13.06 -21.11 -10.67
CA ILE A 26 14.10 -22.12 -10.38
C ILE A 26 14.44 -22.93 -11.63
N SER A 27 13.43 -23.30 -12.44
CA SER A 27 13.60 -24.01 -13.71
C SER A 27 14.31 -23.14 -14.76
N VAL A 28 13.97 -21.85 -14.86
CA VAL A 28 14.66 -20.92 -15.77
C VAL A 28 16.10 -20.64 -15.32
N ARG A 29 16.38 -20.54 -14.01
CA ARG A 29 17.76 -20.43 -13.50
C ARG A 29 18.59 -21.69 -13.75
N ARG A 30 18.02 -22.89 -13.64
CA ARG A 30 18.68 -24.14 -14.07
C ARG A 30 19.02 -24.12 -15.55
N ASN A 31 18.05 -23.77 -16.41
CA ASN A 31 18.24 -23.76 -17.85
C ASN A 31 19.23 -22.69 -18.35
N PHE A 32 19.33 -21.54 -17.67
CA PHE A 32 20.31 -20.51 -18.03
C PHE A 32 21.73 -20.89 -17.59
N PHE A 33 21.88 -21.63 -16.50
CA PHE A 33 23.18 -22.10 -16.01
C PHE A 33 23.69 -23.33 -16.78
N GLU A 34 22.80 -24.20 -17.25
CA GLU A 34 23.18 -25.40 -18.01
C GLU A 34 23.62 -25.13 -19.45
N ARG A 35 23.22 -24.00 -20.06
CA ARG A 35 23.61 -23.67 -21.45
C ARG A 35 24.99 -23.02 -21.60
N GLY A 36 25.65 -22.65 -20.49
CA GLY A 36 26.96 -21.99 -20.50
C GLY A 36 28.15 -22.88 -20.14
N LEU A 37 27.93 -24.15 -19.78
CA LEU A 37 28.98 -25.01 -19.23
C LEU A 37 29.41 -26.09 -20.22
N ASN A 38 30.71 -26.08 -20.55
CA ASN A 38 31.38 -27.09 -21.36
C ASN A 38 31.13 -28.52 -20.81
N PRO A 39 30.78 -29.50 -21.67
CA PRO A 39 30.40 -30.85 -21.23
C PRO A 39 31.52 -31.67 -20.58
N ILE A 40 32.77 -31.19 -20.61
CA ILE A 40 33.96 -31.88 -20.06
C ILE A 40 34.06 -31.74 -18.53
N LEU A 41 33.34 -30.80 -17.90
CA LEU A 41 33.39 -30.55 -16.46
C LEU A 41 32.30 -31.25 -15.65
N ARG A 42 31.66 -32.29 -16.21
CA ARG A 42 30.55 -33.03 -15.57
C ARG A 42 31.03 -34.03 -14.51
N GLY A 43 31.81 -33.57 -13.53
CA GLY A 43 32.15 -34.32 -12.33
C GLY A 43 31.00 -34.29 -11.34
N ARG A 44 30.16 -35.34 -11.31
CA ARG A 44 28.98 -35.48 -10.41
C ARG A 44 29.28 -35.21 -8.92
N ARG A 45 30.52 -35.41 -8.46
CA ARG A 45 30.92 -35.18 -7.06
C ARG A 45 31.03 -33.70 -6.66
N SER A 46 31.27 -32.77 -7.58
CA SER A 46 31.32 -31.33 -7.23
C SER A 46 29.93 -30.73 -6.97
N PHE A 47 28.87 -31.32 -7.54
CA PHE A 47 27.48 -30.91 -7.30
C PHE A 47 26.94 -31.40 -5.95
N GLU A 48 27.41 -32.56 -5.48
CA GLU A 48 26.92 -33.19 -4.24
C GLU A 48 27.47 -32.49 -2.99
N VAL A 49 28.72 -32.03 -3.03
CA VAL A 49 29.31 -31.17 -1.97
C VAL A 49 28.57 -29.83 -1.88
N PHE A 50 28.05 -29.33 -3.00
CA PHE A 50 27.33 -28.07 -3.05
C PHE A 50 25.86 -28.18 -2.58
N LEU A 51 25.23 -29.34 -2.71
CA LEU A 51 23.87 -29.58 -2.21
C LEU A 51 23.79 -29.66 -0.68
N ILE A 52 24.91 -29.89 0.00
CA ILE A 52 25.01 -29.90 1.47
C ILE A 52 25.05 -28.45 2.04
N MET A 53 25.21 -27.42 1.20
CA MET A 53 25.45 -26.04 1.61
C MET A 53 24.23 -25.15 1.91
N SER A 54 23.10 -25.64 2.43
CA SER A 54 22.07 -24.69 2.92
C SER A 54 21.20 -25.23 4.04
N ILE A 55 21.73 -25.18 5.27
CA ILE A 55 20.92 -25.14 6.49
C ILE A 55 20.45 -23.68 6.76
N ASN A 56 21.11 -22.66 6.18
CA ASN A 56 20.70 -21.26 6.29
C ASN A 56 20.71 -20.58 4.90
N PRO A 57 19.56 -20.11 4.39
CA PRO A 57 19.46 -19.46 3.08
C PRO A 57 20.11 -18.07 3.01
N MET A 58 20.58 -17.48 4.12
CA MET A 58 21.19 -16.14 4.17
C MET A 58 20.34 -15.07 3.47
N THR A 59 19.05 -15.03 3.81
CA THR A 59 18.08 -14.13 3.16
C THR A 59 18.30 -12.67 3.54
N TYR A 60 18.82 -12.41 4.74
CA TYR A 60 19.08 -11.05 5.22
C TYR A 60 20.28 -10.44 4.50
N GLU A 61 21.34 -11.22 4.34
CA GLU A 61 22.52 -10.86 3.57
C GLU A 61 22.14 -10.63 2.10
N ALA A 62 21.22 -11.44 1.55
CA ALA A 62 20.76 -11.28 0.19
C ALA A 62 19.94 -9.99 -0.05
N GLN A 63 19.25 -9.48 0.98
CA GLN A 63 18.56 -8.18 0.92
C GLN A 63 19.59 -7.05 0.74
N PHE A 64 20.69 -7.09 1.50
CA PHE A 64 21.75 -6.08 1.42
C PHE A 64 22.59 -6.18 0.13
N PHE A 65 23.06 -7.38 -0.22
CA PHE A 65 23.97 -7.56 -1.35
C PHE A 65 23.25 -7.68 -2.71
N GLY A 66 21.94 -7.96 -2.73
CA GLY A 66 21.18 -8.25 -3.94
C GLY A 66 21.47 -9.63 -4.55
N PHE A 67 22.34 -10.42 -3.92
CA PHE A 67 22.64 -11.81 -4.25
C PHE A 67 22.91 -12.62 -2.98
N THR A 68 22.71 -13.93 -3.03
CA THR A 68 23.06 -14.78 -1.88
C THR A 68 24.57 -15.03 -1.85
N PRO A 69 25.24 -14.87 -0.69
CA PRO A 69 26.68 -15.12 -0.56
C PRO A 69 27.12 -16.49 -1.09
N GLN A 70 26.30 -17.52 -0.94
CA GLN A 70 26.55 -18.87 -1.46
C GLN A 70 26.63 -18.90 -2.99
N THR A 71 25.75 -18.15 -3.67
CA THR A 71 25.80 -18.05 -5.15
C THR A 71 27.06 -17.33 -5.60
N PHE A 72 27.47 -16.30 -4.87
CA PHE A 72 28.72 -15.59 -5.14
C PHE A 72 29.95 -16.50 -4.99
N MET A 73 30.03 -17.24 -3.88
CA MET A 73 31.10 -18.22 -3.65
C MET A 73 31.15 -19.29 -4.75
N LEU A 74 30.00 -19.78 -5.21
CA LEU A 74 29.94 -20.74 -6.32
C LEU A 74 30.55 -20.19 -7.61
N ARG A 75 30.23 -18.93 -7.95
CA ARG A 75 30.78 -18.29 -9.16
C ARG A 75 32.29 -18.14 -9.06
N ILE A 76 32.81 -17.78 -7.89
CA ILE A 76 34.24 -17.70 -7.63
C ILE A 76 34.88 -19.09 -7.75
N TYR A 77 34.28 -20.12 -7.15
CA TYR A 77 34.76 -21.50 -7.23
C TYR A 77 34.93 -21.95 -8.69
N PHE A 78 33.92 -21.73 -9.53
CA PHE A 78 34.00 -22.08 -10.94
C PHE A 78 35.03 -21.27 -11.70
N ALA A 79 35.15 -19.97 -11.44
CA ALA A 79 36.17 -19.13 -12.08
C ALA A 79 37.59 -19.64 -11.80
N PHE A 80 37.88 -20.00 -10.54
CA PHE A 80 39.16 -20.61 -10.16
C PHE A 80 39.36 -21.99 -10.78
N GLN A 81 38.34 -22.84 -10.79
CA GLN A 81 38.43 -24.18 -11.39
C GLN A 81 38.70 -24.10 -12.90
N ASP A 82 38.04 -23.18 -13.59
CA ASP A 82 38.24 -22.94 -15.03
C ASP A 82 39.67 -22.43 -15.30
N HIS A 83 40.17 -21.51 -14.48
CA HIS A 83 41.55 -21.02 -14.59
C HIS A 83 42.58 -22.11 -14.34
N LEU A 84 42.39 -22.93 -13.30
CA LEU A 84 43.28 -24.05 -13.00
C LEU A 84 43.31 -25.05 -14.17
N SER A 85 42.15 -25.37 -14.73
CA SER A 85 42.01 -26.26 -15.88
C SER A 85 42.71 -25.68 -17.11
N HIS A 86 42.51 -24.39 -17.38
CA HIS A 86 43.15 -23.69 -18.50
C HIS A 86 44.68 -23.69 -18.37
N ILE A 87 45.23 -23.38 -17.19
CA ILE A 87 46.67 -23.40 -16.94
C ILE A 87 47.23 -24.81 -17.16
N MET A 88 46.56 -25.86 -16.68
CA MET A 88 47.02 -27.24 -16.92
C MET A 88 47.05 -27.61 -18.41
N LEU A 89 46.06 -27.16 -19.19
CA LEU A 89 46.07 -27.37 -20.65
C LEU A 89 47.24 -26.66 -21.33
N VAL A 90 47.55 -25.43 -20.92
CA VAL A 90 48.71 -24.68 -21.44
C VAL A 90 50.01 -25.40 -21.08
N VAL A 91 50.15 -25.86 -19.84
CA VAL A 91 51.33 -26.62 -19.38
C VAL A 91 51.48 -27.91 -20.17
N GLU A 92 50.40 -28.68 -20.36
CA GLU A 92 50.42 -29.91 -21.17
C GLU A 92 50.90 -29.63 -22.61
N LYS A 93 50.37 -28.58 -23.24
CA LYS A 93 50.74 -28.17 -24.59
C LYS A 93 52.21 -27.74 -24.70
N VAL A 94 52.72 -26.98 -23.73
CA VAL A 94 54.12 -26.56 -23.69
C VAL A 94 55.05 -27.75 -23.53
N ILE A 95 54.71 -28.69 -22.63
CA ILE A 95 55.47 -29.93 -22.42
C ILE A 95 55.50 -30.76 -23.70
N LEU A 96 54.37 -30.96 -24.37
CA LEU A 96 54.28 -31.69 -25.64
C LEU A 96 55.17 -31.05 -26.72
N ASN A 97 55.06 -29.72 -26.90
CA ASN A 97 55.84 -28.99 -27.91
C ASN A 97 57.36 -29.03 -27.66
N LYS A 98 57.78 -29.05 -26.39
CA LYS A 98 59.21 -29.07 -26.03
C LYS A 98 59.79 -30.48 -26.07
N LEU A 99 59.05 -31.49 -25.62
CA LEU A 99 59.54 -32.87 -25.51
C LEU A 99 59.50 -33.63 -26.84
N GLN A 100 58.60 -33.27 -27.76
CA GLN A 100 58.54 -33.87 -29.10
C GLN A 100 59.88 -33.70 -29.87
N ASN A 101 60.63 -32.65 -29.56
CA ASN A 101 61.92 -32.37 -30.20
C ASN A 101 63.12 -33.06 -29.51
N ILE A 102 62.95 -33.59 -28.30
CA ILE A 102 64.07 -34.07 -27.45
C ILE A 102 64.01 -35.58 -27.24
N CYS A 103 62.82 -36.18 -27.12
CA CYS A 103 62.69 -37.60 -26.80
C CYS A 103 61.52 -38.26 -27.57
N PRO A 104 61.80 -38.92 -28.72
CA PRO A 104 60.76 -39.56 -29.53
C PRO A 104 60.13 -40.81 -28.90
N SER A 105 60.69 -41.32 -27.79
CA SER A 105 60.15 -42.47 -27.04
C SER A 105 58.99 -42.10 -26.11
N LEU A 106 58.74 -40.82 -25.86
CA LEU A 106 57.73 -40.38 -24.91
C LEU A 106 56.38 -40.18 -25.61
N THR A 107 55.44 -41.09 -25.40
CA THR A 107 54.13 -41.03 -26.03
C THR A 107 53.27 -39.89 -25.44
N PRO A 108 52.53 -39.11 -26.26
CA PRO A 108 51.62 -38.07 -25.77
C PRO A 108 50.61 -38.55 -24.72
N THR A 109 50.23 -39.83 -24.78
CA THR A 109 49.33 -40.48 -23.82
C THR A 109 49.92 -40.57 -22.41
N LEU A 110 51.24 -40.73 -22.28
CA LEU A 110 51.92 -40.78 -20.98
C LEU A 110 51.96 -39.39 -20.34
N ILE A 111 52.25 -38.35 -21.14
CA ILE A 111 52.19 -36.95 -20.70
C ILE A 111 50.78 -36.63 -20.23
N ARG A 112 49.76 -36.93 -21.05
CA ARG A 112 48.35 -36.73 -20.71
C ARG A 112 47.98 -37.37 -19.37
N ARG A 113 48.32 -38.65 -19.18
CA ARG A 113 48.05 -39.37 -17.92
C ARG A 113 48.77 -38.76 -16.72
N SER A 114 50.01 -38.28 -16.91
CA SER A 114 50.76 -37.61 -15.84
C SER A 114 50.15 -36.26 -15.46
N THR A 115 49.73 -35.46 -16.46
CA THR A 115 49.07 -34.17 -16.26
C THR A 115 47.70 -34.34 -15.62
N GLU A 116 46.92 -35.35 -16.00
CA GLU A 116 45.64 -35.68 -15.34
C GLU A 116 45.84 -36.05 -13.87
N LYS A 117 46.86 -36.85 -13.55
CA LYS A 117 47.17 -37.23 -12.17
C LYS A 117 47.59 -36.01 -11.33
N PHE A 118 48.40 -35.12 -11.90
CA PHE A 118 48.80 -33.88 -11.25
C PHE A 118 47.63 -32.91 -11.07
N PHE A 119 46.77 -32.79 -12.09
CA PHE A 119 45.57 -31.96 -12.02
C PHE A 119 44.59 -32.46 -10.95
N ALA A 120 44.39 -33.77 -10.83
CA ALA A 120 43.57 -34.35 -9.78
C ALA A 120 44.10 -34.01 -8.37
N PHE A 121 45.43 -34.11 -8.19
CA PHE A 121 46.10 -33.72 -6.94
C PHE A 121 45.92 -32.22 -6.63
N MET A 122 46.11 -31.36 -7.63
CA MET A 122 45.92 -29.90 -7.49
C MET A 122 44.47 -29.55 -7.16
N LYS A 123 43.51 -30.22 -7.82
CA LYS A 123 42.08 -30.02 -7.56
C LYS A 123 41.71 -30.38 -6.12
N GLU A 124 42.15 -31.54 -5.63
CA GLU A 124 41.87 -31.93 -4.25
C GLU A 124 42.42 -30.94 -3.22
N ARG A 125 43.64 -30.42 -3.46
CA ARG A 125 44.24 -29.40 -2.61
C ARG A 125 43.48 -28.07 -2.72
N PHE A 126 43.09 -27.68 -3.92
CA PHE A 126 42.27 -26.48 -4.16
C PHE A 126 40.95 -26.56 -3.41
N ASP A 127 40.19 -27.65 -3.55
CA ASP A 127 38.90 -27.84 -2.90
C ASP A 127 39.03 -27.67 -1.37
N LYS A 128 40.04 -28.31 -0.76
CA LYS A 128 40.32 -28.20 0.69
C LYS A 128 40.61 -26.77 1.14
N GLN A 129 41.35 -25.99 0.34
CA GLN A 129 41.67 -24.60 0.69
C GLN A 129 40.49 -23.68 0.42
N PHE A 130 39.78 -23.91 -0.67
CA PHE A 130 38.59 -23.15 -1.05
C PHE A 130 37.52 -23.24 0.03
N THR A 131 37.24 -24.43 0.57
CA THR A 131 36.26 -24.60 1.66
C THR A 131 36.65 -23.82 2.93
N LYS A 132 37.95 -23.69 3.24
CA LYS A 132 38.40 -22.88 4.39
C LYS A 132 38.22 -21.40 4.13
N MET A 133 38.62 -20.95 2.94
CA MET A 133 38.45 -19.56 2.50
C MET A 133 36.97 -19.17 2.46
N GLU A 134 36.12 -20.03 1.90
CA GLU A 134 34.67 -19.86 1.83
C GLU A 134 34.06 -19.65 3.22
N LYS A 135 34.37 -20.53 4.18
CA LYS A 135 33.88 -20.37 5.56
C LYS A 135 34.29 -19.04 6.16
N SER A 136 35.54 -18.62 5.95
CA SER A 136 36.06 -17.35 6.47
C SER A 136 35.41 -16.13 5.81
N LEU A 137 35.23 -16.15 4.49
CA LEU A 137 34.56 -15.06 3.76
C LEU A 137 33.09 -14.96 4.15
N LEU A 138 32.38 -16.09 4.23
CA LEU A 138 30.99 -16.13 4.65
C LEU A 138 30.81 -15.67 6.10
N SER A 139 31.75 -15.96 7.00
CA SER A 139 31.63 -15.55 8.41
C SER A 139 32.04 -14.11 8.69
N THR A 140 32.92 -13.53 7.86
CA THR A 140 33.62 -12.27 8.19
C THR A 140 33.25 -11.13 7.26
N VAL A 141 33.06 -11.41 5.96
CA VAL A 141 32.89 -10.37 4.92
C VAL A 141 31.47 -10.36 4.38
N LEU A 142 30.89 -11.54 4.15
CA LEU A 142 29.58 -11.70 3.52
C LEU A 142 28.48 -12.04 4.53
N SER A 143 28.73 -11.83 5.82
CA SER A 143 27.74 -11.95 6.90
C SER A 143 27.34 -10.57 7.39
N ILE A 144 26.06 -10.42 7.72
CA ILE A 144 25.59 -9.27 8.49
C ILE A 144 25.53 -9.70 9.96
N PRO A 145 26.22 -9.00 10.87
CA PRO A 145 26.13 -9.28 12.29
C PRO A 145 24.68 -9.15 12.78
N LYS A 146 24.22 -10.10 13.61
CA LYS A 146 22.83 -10.13 14.12
C LYS A 146 22.43 -8.90 14.95
N ASN A 147 23.42 -8.15 15.42
CA ASN A 147 23.27 -6.93 16.21
C ASN A 147 23.19 -5.67 15.36
N ILE A 148 23.18 -5.79 14.03
CA ILE A 148 23.09 -4.66 13.10
C ILE A 148 21.80 -4.81 12.30
N CYS A 149 20.93 -3.82 12.43
CA CYS A 149 19.79 -3.65 11.54
C CYS A 149 20.23 -2.87 10.30
N LEU A 150 19.79 -3.35 9.15
CA LEU A 150 19.96 -2.65 7.89
C LEU A 150 19.16 -1.33 7.91
N PRO A 151 19.62 -0.30 7.18
CA PRO A 151 18.92 0.98 7.11
C PRO A 151 17.44 0.86 6.70
N GLU A 152 17.12 -0.10 5.84
CA GLU A 152 15.76 -0.40 5.38
C GLU A 152 14.84 -0.88 6.50
N ASP A 153 15.40 -1.54 7.52
CA ASP A 153 14.63 -2.14 8.61
C ASP A 153 14.65 -1.28 9.90
N LYS A 154 15.30 -0.11 9.88
CA LYS A 154 15.33 0.81 11.04
C LYS A 154 13.94 1.20 11.53
N LEU A 155 12.99 1.36 10.62
CA LEU A 155 11.60 1.65 10.98
C LEU A 155 10.93 0.48 11.72
N GLN A 156 11.32 -0.76 11.44
CA GLN A 156 10.83 -1.91 12.19
C GLN A 156 11.46 -1.97 13.58
N GLU A 157 12.72 -1.54 13.74
CA GLU A 157 13.38 -1.45 15.04
C GLU A 157 12.79 -0.32 15.90
N GLU A 158 12.54 0.85 15.32
CA GLU A 158 11.97 2.02 16.00
C GLU A 158 10.48 1.84 16.32
N PHE A 159 9.72 1.19 15.43
CA PHE A 159 8.27 1.03 15.55
C PHE A 159 7.88 -0.46 15.52
N CYS A 160 8.29 -1.20 16.55
CA CYS A 160 7.83 -2.57 16.79
C CYS A 160 6.37 -2.59 17.26
N TYR A 161 5.41 -2.49 16.33
CA TYR A 161 4.00 -2.70 16.65
C TYR A 161 3.71 -4.19 16.87
N THR A 162 3.08 -4.51 17.99
CA THR A 162 2.50 -5.85 18.16
C THR A 162 1.26 -5.99 17.27
N ALA A 163 0.94 -7.22 16.87
CA ALA A 163 -0.25 -7.49 16.07
C ALA A 163 -1.55 -6.97 16.72
N LYS A 164 -1.61 -6.95 18.06
CA LYS A 164 -2.75 -6.39 18.81
C LYS A 164 -2.83 -4.87 18.68
N GLN A 165 -1.73 -4.16 18.88
CA GLN A 165 -1.70 -2.70 18.73
C GLN A 165 -2.00 -2.26 17.29
N PHE A 166 -1.53 -3.02 16.30
CA PHE A 166 -1.87 -2.77 14.90
C PHE A 166 -3.37 -2.95 14.64
N GLN A 167 -3.97 -4.00 15.20
CA GLN A 167 -5.41 -4.24 15.09
C GLN A 167 -6.24 -3.18 15.83
N GLU A 168 -5.79 -2.72 17.00
CA GLU A 168 -6.40 -1.60 17.73
C GLU A 168 -6.40 -0.32 16.88
N LEU A 169 -5.27 -0.02 16.24
CA LEU A 169 -5.14 1.12 15.33
C LEU A 169 -6.07 1.01 14.11
N GLU A 170 -6.16 -0.17 13.47
CA GLU A 170 -7.10 -0.40 12.36
C GLU A 170 -8.56 -0.20 12.79
N ASN A 171 -8.92 -0.62 14.01
CA ASN A 171 -10.25 -0.43 14.56
C ASN A 171 -10.53 1.06 14.85
N GLU A 172 -9.56 1.78 15.40
CA GLU A 172 -9.66 3.22 15.66
C GLU A 172 -9.84 4.00 14.35
N ILE A 173 -9.03 3.71 13.32
CA ILE A 173 -9.19 4.31 11.99
C ILE A 173 -10.59 4.05 11.45
N SER A 174 -11.07 2.80 11.53
CA SER A 174 -12.41 2.42 11.06
C SER A 174 -13.54 3.07 11.87
N GLN A 175 -13.29 3.42 13.13
CA GLN A 175 -14.23 4.17 13.95
C GLN A 175 -14.25 5.65 13.56
N LEU A 176 -13.08 6.28 13.46
CA LEU A 176 -12.94 7.68 13.07
C LEU A 176 -13.52 7.95 11.68
N GLU A 177 -13.33 7.03 10.73
CA GLU A 177 -13.96 7.15 9.40
C GLU A 177 -15.49 7.10 9.45
N ARG A 178 -16.08 6.34 10.39
CA ARG A 178 -17.53 6.28 10.58
C ARG A 178 -18.05 7.55 11.24
N GLU A 179 -17.35 8.04 12.26
CA GLU A 179 -17.69 9.28 12.95
C GLU A 179 -17.60 10.47 11.99
N LEU A 180 -16.53 10.57 11.19
CA LEU A 180 -16.39 11.59 10.16
C LEU A 180 -17.55 11.58 9.15
N LYS A 181 -17.99 10.39 8.71
CA LYS A 181 -19.16 10.28 7.81
C LYS A 181 -20.45 10.72 8.47
N ALA A 182 -20.65 10.39 9.74
CA ALA A 182 -21.82 10.81 10.49
C ALA A 182 -21.83 12.34 10.67
N GLU A 183 -20.69 12.94 11.00
CA GLU A 183 -20.52 14.39 11.12
C GLU A 183 -20.79 15.11 9.78
N MET A 184 -20.26 14.61 8.66
CA MET A 184 -20.56 15.18 7.34
C MET A 184 -22.06 15.11 7.00
N CYS A 185 -22.73 14.00 7.34
CA CYS A 185 -24.18 13.90 7.16
C CYS A 185 -24.95 14.87 8.05
N ALA A 186 -24.53 15.04 9.31
CA ALA A 186 -25.13 15.97 10.25
C ALA A 186 -24.95 17.42 9.77
N GLU A 187 -23.76 17.79 9.32
CA GLU A 187 -23.47 19.09 8.72
C GLU A 187 -24.40 19.37 7.54
N GLN A 188 -24.55 18.41 6.62
CA GLN A 188 -25.44 18.55 5.47
C GLN A 188 -26.91 18.72 5.89
N ALA A 189 -27.36 17.99 6.91
CA ALA A 189 -28.72 18.12 7.44
C ALA A 189 -28.96 19.51 8.05
N LEU A 190 -28.00 20.01 8.86
CA LEU A 190 -28.05 21.33 9.46
C LEU A 190 -28.05 22.45 8.40
N GLN A 191 -27.24 22.32 7.35
CA GLN A 191 -27.25 23.27 6.23
C GLN A 191 -28.61 23.30 5.52
N THR A 192 -29.27 22.15 5.39
CA THR A 192 -30.59 22.06 4.77
C THR A 192 -31.66 22.71 5.65
N GLU A 193 -31.66 22.41 6.95
CA GLU A 193 -32.58 23.03 7.92
C GLU A 193 -32.40 24.55 8.00
N LEU A 194 -31.16 25.04 7.93
CA LEU A 194 -30.86 26.46 7.89
C LEU A 194 -31.50 27.14 6.67
N GLU A 195 -31.45 26.49 5.50
CA GLU A 195 -32.05 27.04 4.29
C GLU A 195 -33.58 27.06 4.36
N GLU A 196 -34.19 25.99 4.90
CA GLU A 196 -35.63 25.96 5.19
C GLU A 196 -36.04 27.08 6.15
N GLN A 197 -35.25 27.32 7.20
CA GLN A 197 -35.51 28.38 8.17
C GLN A 197 -35.47 29.77 7.52
N LYS A 198 -34.52 30.03 6.60
CA LYS A 198 -34.47 31.30 5.84
C LYS A 198 -35.72 31.51 4.99
N ILE A 199 -36.23 30.45 4.36
CA ILE A 199 -37.46 30.53 3.55
C ILE A 199 -38.63 30.94 4.45
N VAL A 200 -38.81 30.28 5.60
CA VAL A 200 -39.88 30.61 6.55
C VAL A 200 -39.73 32.02 7.10
N GLN A 201 -38.51 32.44 7.43
CA GLN A 201 -38.23 33.80 7.87
C GLN A 201 -38.64 34.83 6.80
N GLY A 202 -38.27 34.59 5.53
CA GLY A 202 -38.68 35.46 4.42
C GLY A 202 -40.19 35.55 4.25
N HIS A 203 -40.92 34.45 4.45
CA HIS A 203 -42.39 34.47 4.46
C HIS A 203 -42.96 35.32 5.60
N LEU A 204 -42.42 35.20 6.81
CA LEU A 204 -42.85 35.99 7.97
C LEU A 204 -42.56 37.48 7.77
N GLU A 205 -41.38 37.83 7.25
CA GLU A 205 -41.03 39.21 6.89
C GLU A 205 -41.98 39.77 5.82
N GLY A 206 -42.35 38.98 4.82
CA GLY A 206 -43.35 39.36 3.81
C GLY A 206 -44.74 39.63 4.41
N ILE A 207 -45.16 38.83 5.39
CA ILE A 207 -46.42 39.05 6.12
C ILE A 207 -46.35 40.35 6.94
N LEU A 208 -45.23 40.60 7.63
CA LEU A 208 -45.02 41.85 8.37
C LEU A 208 -45.07 43.07 7.45
N GLN A 209 -44.39 43.02 6.30
CA GLN A 209 -44.45 44.08 5.29
C GLN A 209 -45.87 44.30 4.76
N TRP A 210 -46.67 43.24 4.64
CA TRP A 210 -48.07 43.34 4.22
C TRP A 210 -48.92 44.06 5.29
N PHE A 211 -48.72 43.75 6.58
CA PHE A 211 -49.36 44.48 7.67
C PHE A 211 -48.94 45.96 7.70
N ASP A 212 -47.65 46.25 7.58
CA ASP A 212 -47.14 47.62 7.50
C ASP A 212 -47.73 48.37 6.30
N GLY A 213 -47.88 47.69 5.16
CA GLY A 213 -48.54 48.22 3.97
C GLY A 213 -50.02 48.56 4.21
N LEU A 214 -50.76 47.67 4.87
CA LEU A 214 -52.16 47.88 5.21
C LEU A 214 -52.35 49.06 6.18
N ASP A 215 -51.52 49.14 7.22
CA ASP A 215 -51.52 50.26 8.17
C ASP A 215 -51.18 51.58 7.47
N ASN A 216 -50.22 51.57 6.53
CA ASN A 216 -49.87 52.76 5.75
C ASN A 216 -51.00 53.21 4.80
N ILE A 217 -51.72 52.28 4.16
CA ILE A 217 -52.90 52.61 3.33
C ILE A 217 -53.99 53.23 4.22
N SER A 218 -54.30 52.62 5.36
CA SER A 218 -55.30 53.14 6.31
C SER A 218 -54.94 54.55 6.81
N ARG A 219 -53.65 54.81 7.07
CA ARG A 219 -53.16 56.16 7.41
C ARG A 219 -53.32 57.15 6.26
N ASN A 220 -52.99 56.77 5.03
CA ASN A 220 -53.09 57.65 3.86
C ASN A 220 -54.54 57.98 3.47
N GLU A 221 -55.47 57.05 3.66
CA GLU A 221 -56.91 57.28 3.44
C GLU A 221 -57.60 58.02 4.61
N GLY A 222 -56.83 58.47 5.62
CA GLY A 222 -57.32 59.30 6.71
C GLY A 222 -58.02 58.55 7.85
N THR A 223 -58.01 57.21 7.83
CA THR A 223 -58.58 56.33 8.88
C THR A 223 -57.49 55.65 9.71
N GLY A 224 -56.38 56.36 9.97
CA GLY A 224 -55.11 55.78 10.44
C GLY A 224 -55.14 54.97 11.74
N ASN A 225 -56.24 55.00 12.51
CA ASN A 225 -56.55 53.96 13.49
C ASN A 225 -58.02 53.55 13.33
N LEU A 226 -58.25 52.40 12.70
CA LEU A 226 -59.60 51.87 12.48
C LEU A 226 -60.35 51.69 13.81
N LYS A 227 -59.68 51.26 14.87
CA LYS A 227 -60.31 51.07 16.18
C LYS A 227 -60.83 52.38 16.76
N GLU A 228 -60.03 53.44 16.69
CA GLU A 228 -60.45 54.78 17.14
C GLU A 228 -61.54 55.36 16.23
N SER A 229 -61.43 55.14 14.93
CA SER A 229 -62.40 55.59 13.92
C SER A 229 -63.77 54.93 14.13
N PHE A 230 -63.80 53.60 14.32
CA PHE A 230 -65.02 52.87 14.66
C PHE A 230 -65.58 53.31 16.01
N ALA A 231 -64.76 53.48 17.04
CA ALA A 231 -65.22 53.96 18.35
C ALA A 231 -65.86 55.36 18.28
N ALA A 232 -65.27 56.27 17.50
CA ALA A 232 -65.82 57.60 17.25
C ALA A 232 -67.15 57.51 16.49
N LEU A 233 -67.23 56.69 15.44
CA LEU A 233 -68.44 56.47 14.64
C LEU A 233 -69.58 55.88 15.47
N THR A 234 -69.31 54.87 16.31
CA THR A 234 -70.33 54.29 17.19
C THR A 234 -70.84 55.31 18.19
N LYS A 235 -69.97 56.17 18.73
CA LYS A 235 -70.34 57.24 19.67
C LYS A 235 -71.19 58.32 18.99
N THR A 236 -70.85 58.74 17.78
CA THR A 236 -71.66 59.73 17.03
C THR A 236 -72.98 59.13 16.57
N ALA A 237 -72.99 57.88 16.10
CA ALA A 237 -74.22 57.17 15.75
C ALA A 237 -75.18 57.03 16.94
N ALA A 238 -74.67 56.70 18.13
CA ALA A 238 -75.49 56.64 19.35
C ALA A 238 -76.09 58.00 19.71
N LYS A 239 -75.32 59.09 19.59
CA LYS A 239 -75.83 60.45 19.79
C LYS A 239 -76.91 60.83 18.77
N LEU A 240 -76.67 60.52 17.49
CA LEU A 240 -77.61 60.79 16.42
C LEU A 240 -78.92 60.03 16.63
N HIS A 241 -78.83 58.75 17.02
CA HIS A 241 -79.99 57.92 17.34
C HIS A 241 -80.82 58.53 18.48
N ASN A 242 -80.16 58.99 19.56
CA ASN A 242 -80.84 59.68 20.65
C ASN A 242 -81.54 60.97 20.20
N ILE A 243 -80.90 61.78 19.34
CA ILE A 243 -81.49 63.02 18.81
C ILE A 243 -82.69 62.72 17.91
N VAL A 244 -82.58 61.72 17.02
CA VAL A 244 -83.67 61.29 16.14
C VAL A 244 -84.86 60.80 16.99
N GLN A 245 -84.60 60.02 18.04
CA GLN A 245 -85.62 59.58 18.99
C GLN A 245 -86.30 60.77 19.68
N GLU A 246 -85.53 61.76 20.14
CA GLU A 246 -86.08 62.99 20.74
C GLU A 246 -86.93 63.82 19.76
N VAL A 247 -86.51 63.92 18.50
CA VAL A 247 -87.26 64.64 17.45
C VAL A 247 -88.54 63.89 17.11
N GLU A 248 -88.49 62.56 17.03
CA GLU A 248 -89.66 61.71 16.77
C GLU A 248 -90.66 61.77 17.93
N ASP A 249 -90.18 61.73 19.17
CA ASP A 249 -91.00 61.92 20.37
C ASP A 249 -91.63 63.33 20.42
N LYS A 250 -90.88 64.38 20.03
CA LYS A 250 -91.41 65.75 19.92
C LYS A 250 -92.43 65.89 18.78
N MET A 251 -92.19 65.26 17.64
CA MET A 251 -93.10 65.27 16.49
C MET A 251 -94.42 64.51 16.80
N ASN A 252 -94.33 63.41 17.55
CA ASN A 252 -95.49 62.66 18.04
C ASN A 252 -96.28 63.43 19.11
N ARG A 253 -95.62 64.30 19.90
CA ARG A 253 -96.29 65.22 20.83
C ARG A 253 -97.00 66.39 20.12
N LEU A 254 -96.52 66.83 18.95
CA LEU A 254 -97.13 67.89 18.14
C LEU A 254 -98.29 67.39 17.25
N ARG A 255 -98.46 66.07 17.11
CA ARG A 255 -99.56 65.42 16.37
C ARG A 255 -100.74 64.98 17.25
N LYS A 256 -100.71 65.28 18.56
CA LYS A 256 -101.85 65.17 19.49
C LYS A 256 -102.46 66.53 19.72
#